data_AF-A0A7K5E6B2-F1
#
_entry.id   AF-A0A7K5E6B2-F1
#
_cell.length_a   1.000
_cell.length_b   1.000
_cell.length_c   1.000
_cell.angle_alpha   90.00
_cell.angle_beta   90.00
_cell.angle_gamma   90.00
#
_symmetry.space_group_name_H-M   'P 1'
#
loop_
_entity.id
_entity.type
_entity.pdbx_description
1 polymer ?
#
loop_
_entity_poly.entity_id
_entity_poly.type
_entity_poly.pdbx_seq_one_letter_code
_entity_poly.pdbx_strand_id
1 'polypeptide(L)'
;NTIEFTGALHATIVKQVRLKNPNSNTLAYNAILVGRDADDFSLPKGNTLTIPPARQGFLNVEFTIRFLHPAEAVLILISNKVDGVDGATMTFSLKSEVKNIEPLGTMKCRSPCYKL
;
A
#
# COMPACT_ATOMS: atom_id res chain seq x y z
N ASN A 1 -13.45 1.07 3.08
CA ASN A 1 -12.17 0.93 3.80
C ASN A 1 -11.06 1.44 2.89
N THR A 2 -10.46 2.58 3.24
CA THR A 2 -9.39 3.22 2.48
C THR A 2 -8.13 3.29 3.34
N ILE A 3 -6.97 3.01 2.75
CA ILE A 3 -5.65 3.10 3.37
C ILE A 3 -4.92 4.25 2.70
N GLU A 4 -4.60 5.28 3.48
CA GLU A 4 -3.93 6.48 3.00
C GLU A 4 -2.42 6.41 3.20
N PHE A 5 -1.67 6.71 2.14
CA PHE A 5 -0.22 6.81 2.11
C PHE A 5 0.18 8.27 1.90
N THR A 6 0.70 8.89 2.96
CA THR A 6 1.02 10.32 2.99
C THR A 6 2.47 10.52 3.42
N GLY A 7 3.23 11.27 2.64
CA GLY A 7 4.63 11.58 2.94
C GLY A 7 5.24 12.52 1.91
N ALA A 8 6.56 12.68 2.02
CA ALA A 8 7.35 13.50 1.10
C ALA A 8 7.60 12.77 -0.24
N LEU A 9 7.88 13.53 -1.29
CA LEU A 9 8.35 12.98 -2.56
C LEU A 9 9.61 12.11 -2.33
N HIS A 10 9.68 10.95 -2.99
CA HIS A 10 10.70 9.91 -2.83
C HIS A 10 10.69 9.14 -1.51
N ALA A 11 9.78 9.43 -0.57
CA ALA A 11 9.64 8.63 0.63
C ALA A 11 8.95 7.29 0.33
N THR A 12 9.43 6.24 1.00
CA THR A 12 8.77 4.93 1.06
C THR A 12 7.97 4.81 2.34
N ILE A 13 6.69 4.48 2.23
CA ILE A 13 5.74 4.41 3.34
C ILE A 13 5.22 2.98 3.44
N VAL A 14 5.26 2.43 4.65
CA VAL A 14 4.70 1.11 4.95
C VAL A 14 3.45 1.27 5.82
N LYS A 15 2.35 0.67 5.39
CA LYS A 15 1.11 0.56 6.16
C LYS A 15 0.81 -0.90 6.45
N GLN A 16 0.42 -1.18 7.69
CA GLN A 16 0.10 -2.53 8.13
C GLN A 16 -1.40 -2.74 8.18
N VAL A 17 -1.90 -3.71 7.43
CA VAL A 17 -3.27 -4.20 7.47
C VAL A 17 -3.34 -5.34 8.48
N ARG A 18 -4.09 -5.14 9.57
CA ARG A 18 -4.33 -6.15 10.59
C ARG A 18 -5.65 -6.86 10.31
N LEU A 19 -5.60 -8.17 10.13
CA LEU A 19 -6.78 -9.02 9.98
C LEU A 19 -6.94 -9.87 11.23
N LYS A 20 -8.18 -10.06 11.67
CA LYS A 20 -8.52 -10.95 12.78
C LYS A 20 -9.20 -12.18 12.22
N ASN A 21 -8.81 -13.35 12.71
CA ASN A 21 -9.49 -14.60 12.46
C ASN A 21 -10.37 -14.96 13.68
N PRO A 22 -11.69 -14.67 13.63
CA PRO A 22 -12.61 -15.09 14.68
C PRO A 22 -12.99 -16.57 14.59
N ASN A 23 -12.63 -17.26 13.50
CA ASN A 23 -12.99 -18.65 13.28
C ASN A 23 -12.12 -19.60 14.10
N SER A 24 -12.64 -20.82 14.30
CA SER A 24 -11.93 -21.94 14.91
C SER A 24 -10.97 -22.66 13.95
N ASN A 25 -11.00 -22.32 12.66
CA ASN A 25 -10.13 -22.89 11.62
C ASN A 25 -9.11 -21.86 11.13
N THR A 26 -8.01 -22.34 10.54
CA THR A 26 -6.99 -21.47 9.95
C THR A 26 -7.58 -20.77 8.71
N LEU A 27 -7.35 -19.47 8.59
CA LEU A 27 -7.65 -18.72 7.37
C LEU A 27 -6.37 -18.47 6.59
N ALA A 28 -6.44 -18.57 5.26
CA ALA A 28 -5.36 -18.14 4.39
C ALA A 28 -5.89 -17.20 3.32
N TYR A 29 -5.08 -16.21 2.97
CA TYR A 29 -5.39 -15.20 1.97
C TYR A 29 -4.24 -15.06 0.98
N ASN A 30 -4.58 -14.91 -0.29
CA ASN A 30 -3.69 -14.37 -1.32
C ASN A 30 -4.05 -12.90 -1.57
N ALA A 31 -3.06 -12.05 -1.45
CA ALA A 31 -3.13 -10.63 -1.70
C ALA A 31 -2.80 -10.31 -3.15
N ILE A 32 -3.57 -9.42 -3.75
CA ILE A 32 -3.39 -8.93 -5.11
C ILE A 32 -3.53 -7.42 -5.09
N LEU A 33 -2.59 -6.74 -5.73
CA LEU A 33 -2.67 -5.30 -6.00
C LEU A 33 -3.20 -5.12 -7.42
N VAL A 34 -4.27 -4.36 -7.58
CA VAL A 34 -4.87 -4.06 -8.88
C VAL A 34 -5.19 -2.58 -8.99
N GLY A 35 -5.28 -2.06 -10.21
CA GLY A 35 -5.54 -0.65 -10.47
C GLY A 35 -4.46 -0.03 -11.35
N ARG A 36 -4.68 1.22 -11.76
CA ARG A 36 -3.77 1.94 -12.66
C ARG A 36 -2.38 2.08 -12.05
N ASP A 37 -2.31 2.44 -10.77
CA ASP A 37 -1.06 2.76 -10.10
C ASP A 37 -0.59 1.61 -9.19
N ALA A 38 -1.08 0.38 -9.43
CA ALA A 38 -0.78 -0.79 -8.58
C ALA A 38 0.72 -1.10 -8.52
N ASP A 39 1.47 -0.84 -9.59
CA ASP A 39 2.92 -1.06 -9.68
C ASP A 39 3.73 -0.13 -8.77
N ASP A 40 3.14 0.94 -8.23
CA ASP A 40 3.77 1.79 -7.22
C ASP A 40 3.65 1.21 -5.79
N PHE A 41 2.80 0.20 -5.60
CA PHE A 41 2.58 -0.49 -4.34
C PHE A 41 3.27 -1.86 -4.35
N SER A 42 3.74 -2.30 -3.18
CA SER A 42 4.39 -3.60 -3.04
C SER A 42 3.99 -4.32 -1.75
N LEU A 43 4.19 -5.64 -1.74
CA LEU A 43 3.98 -6.51 -0.59
C LEU A 43 5.34 -7.10 -0.18
N PRO A 44 6.15 -6.39 0.63
CA PRO A 44 7.57 -6.70 0.82
C PRO A 44 7.83 -8.05 1.51
N LYS A 45 6.83 -8.60 2.21
CA LYS A 45 6.91 -9.91 2.89
C LYS A 45 6.25 -11.04 2.09
N GLY A 46 5.92 -10.79 0.83
CA GLY A 46 5.14 -11.70 -0.01
C GLY A 46 3.64 -11.44 0.07
N ASN A 47 2.89 -12.15 -0.76
CA ASN A 47 1.47 -11.92 -0.98
C ASN A 47 0.55 -12.93 -0.28
N THR A 48 1.08 -13.90 0.46
CA THR A 48 0.27 -14.86 1.20
C THR A 48 0.22 -14.52 2.68
N LEU A 49 -0.96 -14.61 3.29
CA LEU A 49 -1.16 -14.41 4.72
C LEU A 49 -1.97 -15.58 5.31
N THR A 50 -1.38 -16.30 6.25
CA THR A 50 -2.05 -17.36 7.01
C THR A 50 -2.29 -16.90 8.45
N ILE A 51 -3.52 -17.08 8.93
CA ILE A 51 -3.97 -16.62 10.24
C ILE A 51 -4.54 -17.81 11.03
N PRO A 52 -3.85 -18.26 12.09
CA PRO A 52 -4.35 -19.33 12.94
C PRO A 52 -5.69 -19.00 13.61
N PRO A 53 -6.43 -20.01 14.11
CA PRO A 53 -7.68 -19.82 14.85
C PRO A 53 -7.54 -18.83 16.01
N ALA A 54 -8.53 -17.95 16.16
CA ALA A 54 -8.57 -16.92 17.22
C ALA A 54 -7.32 -16.00 17.29
N ARG A 55 -6.53 -15.90 16.21
CA ARG A 55 -5.34 -15.04 16.12
C ARG A 55 -5.56 -13.90 15.13
N GLN A 56 -4.52 -13.11 14.96
CA GLN A 56 -4.48 -12.00 14.00
C GLN A 56 -3.28 -12.15 13.07
N GLY A 57 -3.49 -11.76 11.83
CA GLY A 57 -2.47 -11.68 10.80
C GLY A 57 -2.16 -10.23 10.45
N PHE A 58 -0.98 -10.01 9.90
CA PHE A 58 -0.52 -8.69 9.48
C PHE A 58 0.03 -8.76 8.06
N LEU A 59 -0.48 -7.91 7.19
CA LEU A 59 0.05 -7.70 5.85
C LEU A 59 0.62 -6.29 5.77
N ASN A 60 1.88 -6.17 5.36
CA ASN A 60 2.48 -4.88 5.09
C ASN A 60 2.25 -4.54 3.61
N VAL A 61 1.73 -3.35 3.36
CA VAL A 61 1.66 -2.73 2.04
C VAL A 61 2.63 -1.57 2.05
N GLU A 62 3.52 -1.56 1.07
CA GLU A 62 4.51 -0.51 0.89
C GLU A 62 4.17 0.32 -0.34
N PHE A 63 4.46 1.61 -0.29
CA PHE A 63 4.28 2.54 -1.39
C PHE A 63 5.46 3.50 -1.44
N THR A 64 6.03 3.71 -2.62
CA THR A 64 7.07 4.74 -2.82
C THR A 64 6.50 5.89 -3.61
N ILE A 65 6.57 7.10 -3.05
CA ILE A 65 6.06 8.31 -3.70
C ILE A 65 7.02 8.69 -4.85
N ARG A 66 6.71 8.29 -6.08
CA ARG A 66 7.53 8.61 -7.27
C ARG A 66 7.07 9.87 -8.01
N PHE A 67 5.78 10.20 -7.91
CA PHE A 67 5.16 11.29 -8.65
C PHE A 67 4.39 12.24 -7.73
N LEU A 68 4.16 13.47 -8.19
CA LEU A 68 3.38 14.48 -7.47
C LEU A 68 1.86 14.29 -7.59
N HIS A 69 1.40 13.57 -8.61
CA HIS A 69 -0.02 13.24 -8.70
C HIS A 69 -0.37 12.15 -7.68
N PRO A 70 -1.59 12.18 -7.13
CA PRO A 70 -2.12 11.07 -6.34
C PRO A 70 -2.02 9.75 -7.11
N ALA A 71 -1.74 8.66 -6.39
CA ALA A 71 -1.79 7.30 -6.90
C ALA A 71 -2.97 6.56 -6.27
N GLU A 72 -3.69 5.79 -7.08
CA GLU A 72 -4.83 4.97 -6.65
C GLU A 72 -4.68 3.52 -7.09
N ALA A 73 -4.85 2.62 -6.13
CA ALA A 73 -4.88 1.18 -6.35
C ALA A 73 -5.86 0.49 -5.39
N VAL A 74 -6.00 -0.81 -5.52
CA VAL A 74 -6.87 -1.64 -4.70
C VAL A 74 -6.09 -2.87 -4.25
N LEU A 75 -6.05 -3.11 -2.94
CA LEU A 75 -5.61 -4.36 -2.36
C LEU A 75 -6.82 -5.28 -2.24
N ILE A 76 -6.76 -6.44 -2.90
CA ILE A 76 -7.74 -7.52 -2.79
C ILE A 76 -7.09 -8.67 -2.01
N LEU A 77 -7.77 -9.17 -0.99
CA LEU A 77 -7.41 -10.37 -0.25
C LEU A 77 -8.41 -11.45 -0.59
N ILE A 78 -8.01 -12.39 -1.45
CA ILE A 78 -8.83 -13.53 -1.85
C ILE A 78 -8.55 -14.64 -0.86
N SER A 79 -9.60 -15.16 -0.23
CA SER A 79 -9.45 -16.30 0.66
C SER A 79 -9.08 -17.54 -0.13
N ASN A 80 -8.15 -18.31 0.42
CA ASN A 80 -7.83 -19.65 -0.04
C ASN A 80 -8.47 -20.65 0.91
N LYS A 81 -9.10 -21.69 0.37
CA LYS A 81 -9.58 -22.81 1.18
C LYS A 81 -8.42 -23.48 1.91
N VAL A 82 -8.48 -23.44 3.24
CA VAL A 82 -7.60 -24.19 4.14
C VAL A 82 -8.50 -24.90 5.14
N ASP A 83 -8.21 -26.17 5.42
CA ASP A 83 -9.03 -27.02 6.30
C ASP A 83 -10.52 -27.09 5.90
N GLY A 84 -10.81 -26.95 4.59
CA GLY A 84 -12.17 -26.97 4.05
C GLY A 84 -12.99 -25.69 4.29
N VAL A 85 -12.43 -24.71 5.01
CA VAL A 85 -13.08 -23.44 5.33
C VAL A 85 -12.53 -22.32 4.45
N ASP A 86 -13.44 -21.45 4.02
CA ASP A 86 -13.14 -20.27 3.24
C ASP A 86 -13.53 -19.02 4.04
N GLY A 87 -12.64 -18.04 4.06
CA GLY A 87 -12.93 -16.69 4.53
C GLY A 87 -13.61 -15.85 3.44
N ALA A 88 -14.12 -14.68 3.84
CA ALA A 88 -14.65 -13.72 2.88
C ALA A 88 -13.51 -13.01 2.15
N THR A 89 -13.67 -12.74 0.85
CA THR A 89 -12.80 -11.84 0.10
C THR A 89 -12.91 -10.42 0.66
N MET A 90 -11.77 -9.76 0.89
CA MET A 90 -11.73 -8.39 1.41
C MET A 90 -11.06 -7.45 0.42
N THR A 91 -11.51 -6.20 0.40
CA THR A 91 -11.00 -5.19 -0.52
C THR A 91 -10.71 -3.89 0.24
N PHE A 92 -9.55 -3.30 -0.05
CA PHE A 92 -9.12 -2.01 0.52
C PHE A 92 -8.70 -1.08 -0.61
N SER A 93 -9.27 0.12 -0.65
CA SER A 93 -8.77 1.18 -1.53
C SER A 93 -7.44 1.68 -0.99
N LEU A 94 -6.45 1.83 -1.86
CA LEU A 94 -5.16 2.43 -1.56
C LEU A 94 -5.13 3.79 -2.23
N LYS A 95 -4.88 4.84 -1.44
CA LYS A 95 -4.77 6.21 -1.96
C LYS A 95 -3.50 6.84 -1.44
N SER A 96 -2.78 7.53 -2.31
CA SER A 96 -1.65 8.36 -1.90
C SER A 96 -1.94 9.83 -2.08
N GLU A 97 -1.35 10.65 -1.22
CA GLU A 97 -1.40 12.10 -1.30
C GLU A 97 -0.03 12.68 -0.96
N VAL A 98 0.49 13.54 -1.84
CA VAL A 98 1.73 14.28 -1.59
C VAL A 98 1.37 15.57 -0.87
N LYS A 99 1.48 15.58 0.46
CA LYS A 99 1.14 16.75 1.29
C LYS A 99 2.27 17.75 1.44
N ASN A 100 3.52 17.35 1.16
CA ASN A 100 4.66 18.24 1.35
C ASN A 100 5.76 17.94 0.31
N ILE A 101 6.23 18.98 -0.36
CA ILE A 101 7.37 18.92 -1.28
C ILE A 101 8.50 19.70 -0.62
N GLU A 102 9.31 19.01 0.17
CA GLU A 102 10.49 19.65 0.78
C GLU A 102 11.67 19.57 -0.20
N PRO A 103 12.31 20.70 -0.54
CA PRO A 103 13.46 20.69 -1.41
C PRO A 103 14.64 19.99 -0.72
N LEU A 104 15.24 19.01 -1.38
CA LEU A 104 16.46 18.34 -0.89
C LEU A 104 17.62 19.33 -0.71
N GLY A 105 17.65 20.38 -1.53
CA GLY A 105 18.60 21.48 -1.45
C GLY A 105 18.14 22.65 -2.32
N THR A 106 18.64 23.85 -2.04
CA THR A 106 18.35 25.04 -2.84
C THR A 106 19.64 25.62 -3.39
N MET A 107 19.66 25.94 -4.69
CA MET A 107 20.78 26.61 -5.36
C MET A 107 20.32 27.96 -5.88
N LYS A 108 21.04 29.02 -5.51
CA LYS A 108 20.78 30.38 -6.01
C LYS A 108 21.65 30.63 -7.24
N CYS A 109 21.04 30.96 -8.36
CA CYS A 109 21.73 31.34 -9.60
C CYS A 109 21.21 32.67 -10.12
N ARG A 110 22.07 33.43 -10.80
CA ARG A 110 21.70 34.63 -11.56
C ARG A 110 21.93 34.34 -13.04
N SER A 111 20.94 34.61 -13.88
CA SER A 111 21.06 34.55 -15.34
C SER A 111 20.83 35.94 -15.93
N PRO A 112 21.55 36.32 -17.01
CA PRO A 112 21.25 37.55 -17.73
C PRO A 112 19.88 37.43 -18.40
N CYS A 113 19.04 38.46 -18.29
CA CYS A 113 17.81 38.55 -19.06
C CYS A 113 18.10 38.86 -20.53
N TYR A 114 17.22 38.40 -21.43
CA TYR A 114 17.26 38.77 -22.85
C TYR A 114 17.25 40.29 -23.00
N LYS A 115 18.12 40.84 -23.85
CA LYS A 115 18.17 42.26 -24.21
C LYS A 115 17.68 42.41 -25.66
N LEU A 116 16.67 43.26 -25.86
CA LEU A 116 16.14 43.65 -27.17
C LEU A 116 17.09 44.61 -27.90
#